data_AF-A0A2H0FN61-F1
#
_entry.id   AF-A0A2H0FN61-F1
#
_cell.length_a   1.000
_cell.length_b   1.000
_cell.length_c   1.000
_cell.angle_alpha   90.00
_cell.angle_beta   90.00
_cell.angle_gamma   90.00
#
_symmetry.space_group_name_H-M   'P 1'
#
loop_
_entity.id
_entity.type
_entity.pdbx_description
1 polymer ?
#
loop_
_entity_poly.entity_id
_entity_poly.type
_entity_poly.pdbx_seq_one_letter_code
_entity_poly.pdbx_strand_id
1 'polypeptide(L)'
;MKNNIISSCFFILFLFVIACNENSTEPQDDIRAKPVIKKSSENYDQESFRISFPDTTSLNNISKYYSNNFSEDKRNKLIEYITGEVTKLGEDANSFNNILAITGCKLSDEYLLPTYAERAKYEGEEVWIFQITYGLGEPNFGHYKCFAFSIDTLDTLDYVGCK
;
A
#
# COMPACT_ATOMS: atom_id res chain seq x y z
N MET A 1 -46.77 34.15 53.81
CA MET A 1 -45.64 35.02 54.22
C MET A 1 -44.34 34.36 53.81
N LYS A 2 -43.39 35.18 53.35
CA LYS A 2 -42.07 34.85 52.78
C LYS A 2 -41.27 33.85 53.63
N ASN A 3 -40.46 33.02 52.97
CA ASN A 3 -39.01 33.17 52.98
C ASN A 3 -38.32 32.32 51.91
N ASN A 4 -37.53 33.01 51.09
CA ASN A 4 -36.51 32.45 50.21
C ASN A 4 -35.32 31.98 51.06
N ILE A 5 -34.73 30.83 50.72
CA ILE A 5 -33.30 30.61 50.94
C ILE A 5 -32.72 29.99 49.66
N ILE A 6 -31.89 30.80 49.02
CA ILE A 6 -30.98 30.44 47.93
C ILE A 6 -29.89 29.55 48.54
N SER A 7 -29.61 28.40 47.92
CA SER A 7 -28.31 27.74 48.07
C SER A 7 -27.83 27.32 46.70
N SER A 8 -27.09 28.24 46.08
CA SER A 8 -26.23 27.99 44.94
C SER A 8 -25.11 27.05 45.35
N CYS A 9 -24.93 25.94 44.65
CA CYS A 9 -23.69 25.18 44.57
C CYS A 9 -23.71 24.31 43.29
N PHE A 10 -22.53 24.10 42.69
CA PHE A 10 -22.24 23.34 41.47
C PHE A 10 -22.57 24.07 40.15
N PHE A 11 -21.74 25.04 39.75
CA PHE A 11 -20.41 24.87 39.12
C PHE A 11 -20.48 24.06 37.82
N ILE A 12 -20.59 24.80 36.71
CA ILE A 12 -19.78 24.67 35.50
C ILE A 12 -19.69 23.24 34.91
N LEU A 13 -20.55 22.95 33.92
CA LEU A 13 -20.22 22.03 32.84
C LEU A 13 -19.79 22.85 31.63
N PHE A 14 -18.56 23.35 31.71
CA PHE A 14 -17.81 23.86 30.56
C PHE A 14 -17.34 22.65 29.75
N LEU A 15 -17.43 22.78 28.42
CA LEU A 15 -16.72 21.99 27.42
C LEU A 15 -17.07 20.50 27.32
N PHE A 16 -17.62 20.13 26.17
CA PHE A 16 -17.17 19.05 25.28
C PHE A 16 -18.35 18.63 24.39
N VAL A 17 -18.82 19.56 23.57
CA VAL A 17 -19.19 19.17 22.21
C VAL A 17 -18.10 19.74 21.33
N ILE A 18 -16.97 19.04 21.36
CA ILE A 18 -15.98 19.12 20.29
C ILE A 18 -16.78 19.05 19.00
N ALA A 19 -16.57 20.07 18.18
CA ALA A 19 -16.88 20.03 16.77
C ALA A 19 -16.58 18.63 16.24
N CYS A 20 -17.61 17.90 15.82
CA CYS A 20 -17.44 17.02 14.69
C CYS A 20 -17.04 17.94 13.53
N ASN A 21 -15.76 18.29 13.46
CA ASN A 21 -15.10 18.40 12.18
C ASN A 21 -15.33 17.01 11.57
N GLU A 22 -16.34 16.90 10.73
CA GLU A 22 -16.29 16.02 9.60
C GLU A 22 -15.02 16.43 8.84
N ASN A 23 -13.88 15.93 9.30
CA ASN A 23 -12.74 15.73 8.42
C ASN A 23 -13.29 14.75 7.40
N SER A 24 -13.75 15.32 6.29
CA SER A 24 -14.07 14.62 5.07
C SER A 24 -13.07 13.47 4.92
N THR A 25 -13.58 12.25 5.01
CA THR A 25 -12.84 11.01 4.74
C THR A 25 -12.67 10.79 3.24
N GLU A 26 -12.74 11.85 2.43
CA GLU A 26 -12.34 11.78 1.04
C GLU A 26 -10.80 11.82 0.97
N PRO A 27 -10.15 10.81 0.38
CA PRO A 27 -8.71 10.83 0.23
C PRO A 27 -8.33 12.04 -0.61
N GLN A 28 -7.39 12.84 -0.11
CA GLN A 28 -6.66 13.83 -0.89
C GLN A 28 -6.29 13.26 -2.27
N ASP A 29 -6.64 14.00 -3.32
CA ASP A 29 -6.41 13.77 -4.75
C ASP A 29 -4.93 13.61 -5.20
N ASP A 30 -4.02 13.21 -4.30
CA ASP A 30 -2.57 13.37 -4.48
C ASP A 30 -1.84 12.11 -5.00
N ILE A 31 -2.55 11.00 -5.22
CA ILE A 31 -1.98 9.81 -5.89
C ILE A 31 -2.60 9.66 -7.28
N ARG A 32 -1.95 10.23 -8.30
CA ARG A 32 -2.45 10.19 -9.68
C ARG A 32 -2.19 8.87 -10.38
N ALA A 33 -0.99 8.31 -10.23
CA ALA A 33 -0.67 6.97 -10.71
C ALA A 33 -0.69 6.01 -9.52
N LYS A 34 -1.59 5.04 -9.58
CA LYS A 34 -1.89 4.09 -8.50
C LYS A 34 -1.36 2.69 -8.86
N PRO A 35 -0.78 1.96 -7.89
CA PRO A 35 -0.52 0.53 -8.05
C PRO A 35 -1.82 -0.21 -8.34
N VAL A 36 -1.72 -1.37 -9.00
CA VAL A 36 -2.86 -2.28 -9.18
C VAL A 36 -2.89 -3.25 -8.01
N ILE A 37 -4.04 -3.38 -7.34
CA ILE A 37 -4.26 -4.35 -6.26
C ILE A 37 -5.48 -5.18 -6.62
N LYS A 38 -5.34 -6.51 -6.61
CA LYS A 38 -6.47 -7.39 -6.90
C LYS A 38 -6.35 -8.74 -6.18
N LYS A 39 -7.44 -9.50 -6.22
CA LYS A 39 -7.51 -10.91 -5.85
C LYS A 39 -7.99 -11.69 -7.07
N SER A 40 -7.38 -12.83 -7.36
CA SER A 40 -7.79 -13.70 -8.45
C SER A 40 -7.85 -15.15 -7.99
N SER A 41 -8.46 -15.99 -8.82
CA SER A 41 -8.43 -17.45 -8.68
C SER A 41 -7.31 -18.09 -9.51
N GLU A 42 -6.42 -17.28 -10.09
CA GLU A 42 -5.32 -17.77 -10.93
C GLU A 42 -4.37 -18.62 -10.09
N ASN A 43 -3.88 -19.70 -10.71
CA ASN A 43 -2.85 -20.55 -10.14
C ASN A 43 -1.68 -20.57 -11.10
N TYR A 44 -0.67 -19.75 -10.83
CA TYR A 44 0.52 -19.64 -11.63
C TYR A 44 1.44 -20.84 -11.38
N ASP A 45 2.13 -21.26 -12.43
CA ASP A 45 3.36 -22.04 -12.36
C ASP A 45 4.54 -21.16 -12.78
N GLN A 46 5.75 -21.71 -12.79
CA GLN A 46 6.94 -20.95 -13.17
C GLN A 46 6.85 -20.32 -14.58
N GLU A 47 6.25 -21.02 -15.56
CA GLU A 47 6.18 -20.53 -16.94
C GLU A 47 5.16 -19.39 -17.06
N SER A 48 3.93 -19.62 -16.58
CA SER A 48 2.86 -18.62 -16.60
C SER A 48 3.17 -17.40 -15.74
N PHE A 49 3.89 -17.55 -14.62
CA PHE A 49 4.40 -16.43 -13.83
C PHE A 49 5.35 -15.55 -14.66
N ARG A 50 6.33 -16.15 -15.33
CA ARG A 50 7.32 -15.42 -16.14
C ARG A 50 6.72 -14.76 -17.39
N ILE A 51 5.65 -15.34 -17.94
CA ILE A 51 4.93 -14.75 -19.09
C ILE A 51 4.03 -13.59 -18.64
N SER A 52 3.39 -13.73 -17.48
CA SER A 52 2.41 -12.75 -16.98
C SER A 52 3.05 -11.54 -16.32
N PHE A 53 4.26 -11.70 -15.75
CA PHE A 53 4.93 -10.64 -15.00
C PHE A 53 6.22 -10.16 -15.68
N PRO A 54 6.43 -8.85 -15.76
CA PRO A 54 5.69 -7.80 -15.06
C PRO A 54 4.35 -7.46 -15.70
N ASP A 55 3.40 -7.00 -14.89
CA ASP A 55 2.26 -6.24 -15.40
C ASP A 55 2.79 -4.92 -15.97
N THR A 56 2.93 -4.87 -17.30
CA THR A 56 3.55 -3.74 -17.99
C THR A 56 2.72 -2.48 -17.90
N THR A 57 1.40 -2.60 -17.72
CA THR A 57 0.50 -1.46 -17.67
C THR A 57 0.74 -0.64 -16.40
N SER A 58 0.71 -1.29 -15.23
CA SER A 58 1.01 -0.66 -13.95
C SER A 58 2.46 -0.18 -13.87
N LEU A 59 3.41 -0.99 -14.38
CA LEU A 59 4.82 -0.64 -14.45
C LEU A 59 5.02 0.68 -15.19
N ASN A 60 4.50 0.78 -16.41
CA ASN A 60 4.65 1.97 -17.25
C ASN A 60 3.94 3.18 -16.66
N ASN A 61 2.75 3.00 -16.08
CA ASN A 61 1.99 4.09 -15.47
C ASN A 61 2.74 4.72 -14.29
N ILE A 62 3.20 3.90 -13.33
CA ILE A 62 3.97 4.37 -12.17
C ILE A 62 5.31 4.94 -12.62
N SER A 63 6.05 4.22 -13.45
CA SER A 63 7.40 4.64 -13.86
C SER A 63 7.37 5.99 -14.59
N LYS A 64 6.44 6.17 -15.54
CA LYS A 64 6.30 7.43 -16.28
C LYS A 64 5.93 8.60 -15.37
N TYR A 65 5.02 8.38 -14.41
CA TYR A 65 4.54 9.45 -13.56
C TYR A 65 5.58 9.88 -12.53
N TYR A 66 6.25 8.93 -11.88
CA TYR A 66 7.11 9.22 -10.74
C TYR A 66 8.58 9.46 -11.12
N SER A 67 9.04 9.14 -12.34
CA SER A 67 10.46 9.31 -12.65
C SER A 67 10.98 10.75 -12.56
N ASN A 68 10.13 11.71 -12.96
CA ASN A 68 10.47 13.14 -12.90
C ASN A 68 9.85 13.84 -11.69
N ASN A 69 9.23 13.08 -10.78
CA ASN A 69 8.41 13.64 -9.71
C ASN A 69 8.49 12.79 -8.43
N PHE A 70 9.57 12.03 -8.24
CA PHE A 70 9.75 11.20 -7.07
C PHE A 70 9.99 12.04 -5.81
N SER A 71 9.45 11.56 -4.70
CA SER A 71 9.85 11.97 -3.35
C SER A 71 9.54 10.81 -2.39
N GLU A 72 10.21 10.78 -1.25
CA GLU A 72 9.93 9.77 -0.22
C GLU A 72 8.48 9.87 0.29
N ASP A 73 7.94 11.08 0.42
CA ASP A 73 6.52 11.29 0.76
C ASP A 73 5.57 10.62 -0.24
N LYS A 74 5.89 10.65 -1.54
CA LYS A 74 5.08 9.98 -2.57
C LYS A 74 5.22 8.47 -2.51
N ARG A 75 6.42 7.96 -2.23
CA ARG A 75 6.63 6.52 -1.96
C ARG A 75 5.79 6.08 -0.76
N ASN A 76 5.82 6.84 0.33
CA ASN A 76 5.04 6.55 1.53
C ASN A 76 3.53 6.58 1.26
N LYS A 77 3.04 7.56 0.50
CA LYS A 77 1.63 7.59 0.05
C LYS A 77 1.24 6.39 -0.80
N LEU A 78 2.12 5.93 -1.70
CA LEU A 78 1.89 4.71 -2.49
C LEU A 78 1.84 3.46 -1.60
N ILE A 79 2.70 3.39 -0.58
CA ILE A 79 2.71 2.32 0.42
C ILE A 79 1.43 2.34 1.27
N GLU A 80 1.00 3.51 1.73
CA GLU A 80 -0.26 3.67 2.46
C GLU A 80 -1.45 3.25 1.61
N TYR A 81 -1.46 3.66 0.33
CA TYR A 81 -2.49 3.28 -0.61
C TYR A 81 -2.56 1.76 -0.81
N ILE A 82 -1.44 1.11 -1.15
CA ILE A 82 -1.44 -0.33 -1.42
C ILE A 82 -1.84 -1.14 -0.19
N THR A 83 -1.35 -0.78 1.00
CA THR A 83 -1.72 -1.42 2.27
C THR A 83 -3.20 -1.19 2.62
N GLY A 84 -3.72 0.00 2.33
CA GLY A 84 -5.14 0.31 2.47
C GLY A 84 -6.02 -0.54 1.54
N GLU A 85 -5.63 -0.70 0.28
CA GLU A 85 -6.34 -1.55 -0.68
C GLU A 85 -6.27 -3.04 -0.30
N VAL A 86 -5.13 -3.52 0.19
CA VAL A 86 -5.00 -4.88 0.78
C VAL A 86 -5.99 -5.08 1.92
N THR A 87 -6.12 -4.10 2.81
CA THR A 87 -7.10 -4.16 3.92
C THR A 87 -8.54 -4.22 3.40
N LYS A 88 -8.86 -3.45 2.34
CA LYS A 88 -10.20 -3.47 1.70
C LYS A 88 -10.53 -4.80 1.04
N LEU A 89 -9.52 -5.57 0.62
CA LEU A 89 -9.70 -6.93 0.12
C LEU A 89 -9.94 -7.97 1.23
N GLY A 90 -9.91 -7.55 2.50
CA GLY A 90 -10.06 -8.45 3.66
C GLY A 90 -8.80 -9.24 3.98
N GLU A 91 -7.64 -8.79 3.49
CA GLU A 91 -6.35 -9.44 3.67
C GLU A 91 -5.55 -8.83 4.82
N ASP A 92 -4.60 -9.59 5.37
CA ASP A 92 -3.77 -9.12 6.49
C ASP A 92 -2.74 -8.08 6.03
N ALA A 93 -3.02 -6.82 6.34
CA ALA A 93 -2.15 -5.69 6.07
C ALA A 93 -0.80 -5.77 6.80
N ASN A 94 -0.70 -6.47 7.94
CA ASN A 94 0.57 -6.63 8.64
C ASN A 94 1.50 -7.58 7.90
N SER A 95 1.01 -8.74 7.48
CA SER A 95 1.74 -9.66 6.60
C SER A 95 2.21 -8.96 5.32
N PHE A 96 1.33 -8.21 4.65
CA PHE A 96 1.72 -7.45 3.45
C PHE A 96 2.75 -6.34 3.74
N ASN A 97 2.65 -5.69 4.90
CA ASN A 97 3.63 -4.70 5.35
C ASN A 97 5.04 -5.30 5.52
N ASN A 98 5.14 -6.59 5.84
CA ASN A 98 6.42 -7.29 5.90
C ASN A 98 7.00 -7.53 4.50
N ILE A 99 6.16 -7.87 3.51
CA ILE A 99 6.60 -7.97 2.10
C ILE A 99 7.21 -6.66 1.62
N LEU A 100 6.56 -5.52 1.91
CA LEU A 100 7.08 -4.18 1.59
C LEU A 100 8.42 -3.88 2.27
N ALA A 101 8.66 -4.42 3.47
CA ALA A 101 9.93 -4.26 4.18
C ALA A 101 11.03 -5.15 3.55
N ILE A 102 10.73 -6.43 3.30
CA ILE A 102 11.66 -7.41 2.73
C ILE A 102 12.13 -6.99 1.33
N THR A 103 11.24 -6.43 0.52
CA THR A 103 11.55 -5.95 -0.83
C THR A 103 12.29 -4.62 -0.88
N GLY A 104 12.48 -3.97 0.27
CA GLY A 104 13.19 -2.69 0.37
C GLY A 104 12.36 -1.46 0.01
N CYS A 105 11.06 -1.60 -0.30
CA CYS A 105 10.19 -0.45 -0.60
C CYS A 105 10.09 0.57 0.56
N LYS A 106 10.41 0.15 1.79
CA LYS A 106 10.41 1.01 2.98
C LYS A 106 11.78 1.59 3.33
N LEU A 107 12.83 1.24 2.60
CA LEU A 107 14.18 1.76 2.87
C LEU A 107 14.28 3.22 2.41
N SER A 108 14.88 4.06 3.24
CA SER A 108 15.24 5.43 2.85
C SER A 108 16.31 5.39 1.76
N ASP A 109 16.40 6.46 0.98
CA ASP A 109 17.45 6.64 -0.05
C ASP A 109 17.46 5.62 -1.20
N GLU A 110 16.49 4.71 -1.20
CA GLU A 110 16.28 3.69 -2.22
C GLU A 110 15.16 4.11 -3.18
N TYR A 111 15.45 4.07 -4.48
CA TYR A 111 14.48 4.40 -5.53
C TYR A 111 13.67 3.17 -5.90
N LEU A 112 12.76 2.76 -5.01
CA LEU A 112 11.84 1.64 -5.21
C LEU A 112 10.38 2.08 -5.00
N LEU A 113 9.49 1.71 -5.92
CA LEU A 113 8.06 1.98 -5.83
C LEU A 113 7.24 0.72 -6.09
N PRO A 114 6.19 0.45 -5.29
CA PRO A 114 5.25 -0.62 -5.61
C PRO A 114 4.45 -0.27 -6.87
N THR A 115 4.21 -1.24 -7.74
CA THR A 115 3.36 -1.04 -8.93
C THR A 115 2.19 -2.01 -8.98
N TYR A 116 2.32 -3.20 -8.40
CA TYR A 116 1.31 -4.25 -8.51
C TYR A 116 1.34 -5.17 -7.30
N ALA A 117 0.16 -5.59 -6.84
CA ALA A 117 -0.04 -6.67 -5.90
C ALA A 117 -1.26 -7.52 -6.28
N GLU A 118 -1.10 -8.83 -6.29
CA GLU A 118 -2.20 -9.76 -6.52
C GLU A 118 -2.16 -10.90 -5.50
N ARG A 119 -3.28 -11.13 -4.82
CA ARG A 119 -3.48 -12.38 -4.09
C ARG A 119 -3.99 -13.45 -5.07
N ALA A 120 -3.22 -14.52 -5.21
CA ALA A 120 -3.48 -15.62 -6.13
C ALA A 120 -2.86 -16.92 -5.58
N LYS A 121 -2.70 -17.94 -6.43
CA LYS A 121 -1.93 -19.14 -6.12
C LYS A 121 -0.67 -19.25 -6.97
N TYR A 122 0.37 -19.86 -6.42
CA TYR A 122 1.55 -20.32 -7.16
C TYR A 122 1.76 -21.80 -6.82
N GLU A 123 1.70 -22.67 -7.83
CA GLU A 123 1.79 -24.13 -7.69
C GLU A 123 0.83 -24.70 -6.62
N GLY A 124 -0.34 -24.07 -6.48
CA GLY A 124 -1.37 -24.45 -5.51
C GLY A 124 -1.26 -23.79 -4.13
N GLU A 125 -0.16 -23.10 -3.82
CA GLU A 125 0.06 -22.37 -2.58
C GLU A 125 -0.47 -20.94 -2.66
N GLU A 126 -1.08 -20.44 -1.59
CA GLU A 126 -1.59 -19.06 -1.53
C GLU A 126 -0.43 -18.06 -1.45
N VAL A 127 -0.39 -17.12 -2.40
CA VAL A 127 0.70 -16.16 -2.52
C VAL A 127 0.22 -14.72 -2.70
N TRP A 128 1.10 -13.81 -2.33
CA TRP A 128 1.14 -12.46 -2.88
C TRP A 128 2.11 -12.42 -4.06
N ILE A 129 1.59 -12.18 -5.26
CA ILE A 129 2.41 -11.71 -6.37
C ILE A 129 2.62 -10.22 -6.20
N PHE A 130 3.87 -9.79 -6.03
CA PHE A 130 4.21 -8.40 -5.77
C PHE A 130 5.24 -7.88 -6.77
N GLN A 131 4.99 -6.70 -7.33
CA GLN A 131 5.85 -6.04 -8.30
C GLN A 131 6.28 -4.68 -7.81
N ILE A 132 7.57 -4.40 -8.01
CA ILE A 132 8.18 -3.11 -7.75
C ILE A 132 8.90 -2.62 -9.01
N THR A 133 8.89 -1.31 -9.20
CA THR A 133 9.79 -0.62 -10.14
C THR A 133 10.92 0.03 -9.36
N TYR A 134 12.10 0.10 -9.96
CA TYR A 134 13.25 0.76 -9.33
C TYR A 134 14.09 1.57 -10.32
N GLY A 135 14.83 2.53 -9.78
CA GLY A 135 15.85 3.31 -10.47
C GLY A 135 17.26 2.99 -9.94
N LEU A 136 18.28 3.22 -10.78
CA LEU A 136 19.68 2.87 -10.48
C LEU A 136 20.44 4.11 -9.98
N GLY A 137 20.36 4.39 -8.68
CA GLY A 137 21.04 5.53 -8.06
C GLY A 137 20.39 6.91 -8.34
N GLU A 138 19.33 6.93 -9.12
CA GLU A 138 18.47 8.09 -9.37
C GLU A 138 17.03 7.61 -9.62
N PRO A 139 15.99 8.47 -9.47
CA PRO A 139 14.60 8.08 -9.66
C PRO A 139 14.20 7.89 -11.13
N ASN A 140 15.06 7.32 -11.96
CA ASN A 140 14.73 6.94 -13.33
C ASN A 140 14.13 5.53 -13.34
N PHE A 141 12.81 5.44 -13.08
CA PHE A 141 12.11 4.17 -12.95
C PHE A 141 11.89 3.50 -14.32
N GLY A 142 12.04 2.19 -14.35
CA GLY A 142 11.86 1.39 -15.57
C GLY A 142 12.40 -0.03 -15.43
N HIS A 143 13.28 -0.27 -14.46
CA HIS A 143 13.65 -1.60 -14.03
C HIS A 143 12.59 -2.17 -13.09
N TYR A 144 12.43 -3.49 -13.07
CA TYR A 144 11.41 -4.14 -12.24
C TYR A 144 11.92 -5.40 -11.56
N LYS A 145 11.23 -5.74 -10.48
CA LYS A 145 11.29 -7.04 -9.80
C LYS A 145 9.87 -7.48 -9.49
N CYS A 146 9.58 -8.74 -9.74
CA CYS A 146 8.32 -9.40 -9.43
C CYS A 146 8.63 -10.63 -8.57
N PHE A 147 7.82 -10.84 -7.54
CA PHE A 147 8.01 -11.89 -6.56
C PHE A 147 6.70 -12.64 -6.38
N ALA A 148 6.77 -13.95 -6.15
CA ALA A 148 5.69 -14.73 -5.57
C ALA A 148 6.05 -15.01 -4.11
N PHE A 149 5.38 -14.38 -3.15
CA PHE A 149 5.60 -14.58 -1.72
C PHE A 149 4.53 -15.50 -1.14
N SER A 150 4.93 -16.59 -0.49
CA SER A 150 4.03 -17.39 0.35
C SER A 150 3.35 -16.49 1.38
N ILE A 151 2.03 -16.59 1.52
CA ILE A 151 1.31 -15.80 2.52
C ILE A 151 1.58 -16.31 3.94
N ASP A 152 1.77 -17.61 4.09
CA ASP A 152 1.91 -18.26 5.40
C ASP A 152 3.33 -18.10 5.95
N THR A 153 4.36 -18.24 5.10
CA THR A 153 5.76 -18.20 5.53
C THR A 153 6.51 -16.93 5.15
N LEU A 154 5.99 -16.14 4.19
CA LEU A 154 6.68 -15.02 3.54
C LEU A 154 7.93 -15.41 2.75
N ASP A 155 8.13 -16.70 2.48
CA ASP A 155 9.20 -17.17 1.59
C ASP A 155 8.93 -16.72 0.15
N THR A 156 9.99 -16.36 -0.57
CA THR A 156 9.90 -16.12 -2.02
C THR A 156 9.91 -17.45 -2.76
N LEU A 157 8.79 -17.83 -3.35
CA LEU A 157 8.62 -19.05 -4.12
C LEU A 157 9.14 -18.91 -5.56
N ASP A 158 9.00 -17.73 -6.16
CA ASP A 158 9.57 -17.41 -7.47
C ASP A 158 9.91 -15.91 -7.59
N TYR A 159 10.78 -15.60 -8.54
CA TYR A 159 11.29 -14.27 -8.80
C TYR A 159 11.60 -14.07 -10.28
N VAL A 160 11.16 -12.92 -10.82
CA VAL A 160 11.60 -12.43 -12.13
C VAL A 160 11.96 -10.95 -12.03
N GLY A 161 13.00 -10.55 -12.74
CA GLY A 161 13.40 -9.16 -12.84
C GLY A 161 14.04 -8.88 -14.19
N CYS A 162 14.10 -7.61 -14.58
CA CYS A 162 14.88 -7.21 -15.73
C CYS A 162 16.39 -7.35 -15.45
N LYS A 163 17.16 -7.63 -16.51
CA LYS A 163 18.62 -7.67 -16.47
C LYS A 163 19.23 -6.28 -16.42
#